data_AF-L1JLZ6-F1
#
_entry.id   AF-L1JLZ6-F1
#
_cell.length_a   1.000
_cell.length_b   1.000
_cell.length_c   1.000
_cell.angle_alpha   90.00
_cell.angle_beta   90.00
_cell.angle_gamma   90.00
#
_symmetry.space_group_name_H-M   'P 1'
#
loop_
_entity.id
_entity.type
_entity.pdbx_description
1 polymer ?
#
loop_
_entity_poly.entity_id
_entity_poly.type
_entity_poly.pdbx_seq_one_letter_code
_entity_poly.pdbx_strand_id
1 'polypeptide(L)'
;GYSGVPHTTVMKVRTPHGERLGSVQRYVPSSIDMSDRGPSGISANEVHKIGCLDILLFNVDRHEGNVLLRKSSNPNHRGSSQELFPIDHGLCLPEIVSPMTGPNLELLQNMYFAWQTWPQAKKPFLKCVKKMLEKQLSKEVFPDLVRGLMEELGSEKMKISAFTTLRVGALVLRETVKAGMNLYEIANFV
;
A
#
# COMPACT_ATOMS: atom_id res chain seq x y z
N GLY A 1 3.98 -7.14 8.05
CA GLY A 1 2.69 -6.57 8.50
C GLY A 1 1.56 -7.15 7.68
N TYR A 2 0.33 -6.62 7.81
CA TYR A 2 -0.85 -7.10 7.09
C TYR A 2 -0.69 -7.07 5.56
N SER A 3 -0.14 -5.98 5.02
CA SER A 3 -0.08 -5.69 3.57
C SER A 3 0.85 -6.58 2.74
N GLY A 4 1.58 -7.52 3.36
CA GLY A 4 2.49 -8.43 2.63
C GLY A 4 3.78 -7.80 2.12
N VAL A 5 4.04 -6.50 2.37
CA VAL A 5 5.30 -5.83 1.98
C VAL A 5 6.49 -6.57 2.58
N PRO A 6 7.46 -7.01 1.76
CA PRO A 6 8.67 -7.62 2.27
C PRO A 6 9.43 -6.64 3.17
N HIS A 7 10.02 -7.14 4.25
CA HIS A 7 10.70 -6.29 5.22
C HIS A 7 11.68 -5.34 4.53
N THR A 8 11.49 -4.04 4.73
CA THR A 8 12.28 -2.99 4.10
C THR A 8 12.81 -2.07 5.19
N THR A 9 14.09 -1.71 5.11
CA THR A 9 14.73 -0.81 6.08
C THR A 9 15.69 0.13 5.38
N VAL A 10 16.02 1.25 6.02
CA VAL A 10 17.06 2.16 5.54
C VAL A 10 18.41 1.67 6.07
N MET A 11 19.38 1.46 5.18
CA MET A 11 20.73 1.05 5.58
C MET A 11 21.80 1.67 4.70
N LYS A 12 23.01 1.81 5.26
CA LYS A 12 24.21 2.12 4.47
C LYS A 12 24.76 0.82 3.87
N VAL A 13 24.88 0.79 2.55
CA VAL A 13 25.41 -0.34 1.79
C VAL A 13 26.75 0.07 1.19
N ARG A 14 27.77 -0.76 1.40
CA ARG A 14 29.08 -0.59 0.77
C ARG A 14 29.07 -1.23 -0.61
N THR A 15 29.37 -0.43 -1.63
CA THR A 15 29.49 -0.86 -3.03
C THR A 15 30.93 -0.64 -3.52
N PRO A 16 31.35 -1.18 -4.67
CA PRO A 16 32.63 -0.83 -5.28
C PRO A 16 32.83 0.68 -5.53
N HIS A 17 31.74 1.45 -5.58
CA HIS A 17 31.74 2.91 -5.77
C HIS A 17 31.60 3.69 -4.46
N GLY A 18 31.84 3.05 -3.31
CA GLY A 18 31.74 3.64 -1.99
C GLY A 18 30.44 3.29 -1.25
N GLU A 19 30.25 3.93 -0.10
CA GLU A 19 29.08 3.73 0.76
C GLU A 19 27.91 4.59 0.31
N ARG A 20 26.73 3.99 0.21
CA ARG A 20 25.48 4.66 -0.14
C ARG A 20 24.40 4.36 0.89
N LEU A 21 23.66 5.37 1.30
CA LEU A 21 22.45 5.21 2.10
C LEU A 21 21.27 4.93 1.17
N GLY A 22 20.47 3.91 1.47
CA GLY A 22 19.29 3.59 0.67
C GLY A 22 18.32 2.66 1.39
N SER A 23 17.19 2.39 0.75
CA SER A 23 16.27 1.36 1.18
C SER A 23 16.78 -0.02 0.74
N VAL A 24 16.72 -0.99 1.64
CA VAL A 24 17.01 -2.39 1.33
C VAL A 24 15.81 -3.23 1.74
N GLN A 25 15.25 -3.90 0.74
CA GLN A 25 14.10 -4.77 0.88
C GLN A 25 14.54 -6.23 0.84
N ARG A 26 13.98 -7.04 1.74
CA ARG A 26 14.18 -8.48 1.75
C ARG A 26 13.70 -9.07 0.43
N TYR A 27 14.58 -9.80 -0.25
CA TYR A 27 14.25 -10.53 -1.45
C TYR A 27 13.12 -11.54 -1.20
N VAL A 28 12.16 -11.60 -2.12
CA VAL A 28 11.10 -12.61 -2.14
C VAL A 28 11.38 -13.58 -3.28
N PRO A 29 11.62 -14.88 -2.99
CA PRO A 29 11.65 -15.89 -4.04
C PRO A 29 10.26 -16.00 -4.68
N SER A 30 10.14 -15.51 -5.91
CA SER A 30 8.97 -15.62 -6.77
C SER A 30 9.43 -15.89 -8.20
N SER A 31 8.70 -16.73 -8.92
CA SER A 31 9.01 -17.04 -10.32
C SER A 31 8.17 -16.22 -11.32
N ILE A 32 7.12 -15.54 -10.85
CA ILE A 32 6.16 -14.78 -11.66
C ILE A 32 5.60 -13.61 -10.85
N ASP A 33 5.09 -12.60 -11.57
CA ASP A 33 4.29 -11.52 -11.03
C ASP A 33 2.84 -11.57 -11.58
N MET A 34 2.04 -10.55 -11.29
CA MET A 34 0.63 -10.53 -11.69
C MET A 34 0.39 -10.24 -13.17
N SER A 35 1.39 -9.75 -13.92
CA SER A 35 1.28 -9.50 -15.36
C SER A 35 1.20 -10.81 -16.15
N ASP A 36 1.87 -11.86 -15.69
CA ASP A 36 1.87 -13.19 -16.33
C ASP A 36 0.60 -14.01 -16.06
N ARG A 37 -0.07 -13.75 -14.93
CA ARG A 37 -1.00 -14.71 -14.32
C ARG A 37 -2.44 -14.21 -14.19
N GLY A 38 -2.66 -12.89 -14.15
CA GLY A 38 -3.97 -12.28 -14.01
C GLY A 38 -4.69 -12.60 -12.68
N PRO A 39 -5.82 -11.94 -12.36
CA PRO A 39 -6.41 -11.99 -11.01
C PRO A 39 -7.12 -13.32 -10.65
N SER A 40 -7.29 -14.25 -11.60
CA SER A 40 -8.03 -15.49 -11.34
C SER A 40 -7.37 -16.35 -10.26
N GLY A 41 -8.17 -16.85 -9.32
CA GLY A 41 -7.70 -17.68 -8.19
C GLY A 41 -7.10 -16.89 -7.01
N ILE A 42 -6.90 -15.59 -7.13
CA ILE A 42 -6.45 -14.73 -6.02
C ILE A 42 -7.60 -14.47 -5.05
N SER A 43 -7.35 -14.58 -3.75
CA SER A 43 -8.37 -14.29 -2.74
C SER A 43 -8.63 -12.78 -2.63
N ALA A 44 -9.86 -12.38 -2.27
CA ALA A 44 -10.17 -10.97 -2.02
C ALA A 44 -9.29 -10.37 -0.92
N ASN A 45 -8.93 -11.16 0.08
CA ASN A 45 -8.08 -10.71 1.18
C ASN A 45 -6.67 -10.32 0.70
N GLU A 46 -6.07 -11.05 -0.24
CA GLU A 46 -4.76 -10.67 -0.81
C GLU A 46 -4.83 -9.33 -1.54
N VAL A 47 -5.91 -9.07 -2.27
CA VAL A 47 -6.11 -7.80 -2.97
C VAL A 47 -6.41 -6.67 -1.99
N HIS A 48 -7.22 -6.93 -0.96
CA HIS A 48 -7.51 -5.96 0.11
C HIS A 48 -6.25 -5.52 0.87
N LYS A 49 -5.29 -6.43 1.10
CA LYS A 49 -4.00 -6.10 1.72
C LYS A 49 -3.24 -5.01 0.97
N ILE A 50 -3.13 -5.19 -0.34
CA ILE A 50 -2.40 -4.29 -1.23
C ILE A 50 -3.17 -3.00 -1.42
N GLY A 51 -4.46 -3.07 -1.76
CA GLY A 51 -5.26 -1.88 -2.03
C GLY A 51 -5.41 -0.95 -0.82
N CYS A 52 -5.57 -1.49 0.39
CA CYS A 52 -5.57 -0.65 1.59
C CYS A 52 -4.25 0.13 1.77
N LEU A 53 -3.11 -0.50 1.46
CA LEU A 53 -1.81 0.17 1.56
C LEU A 53 -1.65 1.20 0.46
N ASP A 54 -1.98 0.85 -0.79
CA ASP A 54 -1.82 1.76 -1.93
C ASP A 54 -2.71 3.01 -1.79
N ILE A 55 -3.95 2.87 -1.30
CA ILE A 55 -4.84 4.00 -0.99
C ILE A 55 -4.25 4.84 0.16
N LEU A 56 -3.80 4.21 1.25
CA LEU A 56 -3.21 4.91 2.39
C LEU A 56 -2.00 5.75 1.98
N LEU A 57 -1.18 5.24 1.06
CA LEU A 57 0.05 5.88 0.62
C LEU A 57 -0.10 6.74 -0.63
N PHE A 58 -1.26 6.74 -1.29
CA PHE A 58 -1.43 7.29 -2.64
C PHE A 58 -0.31 6.80 -3.58
N ASN A 59 -0.20 5.48 -3.73
CA ASN A 59 0.78 4.89 -4.63
C ASN A 59 0.44 5.23 -6.09
N VAL A 60 1.32 5.94 -6.79
CA VAL A 60 1.07 6.40 -8.17
C VAL A 60 1.63 5.45 -9.22
N ASP A 61 2.21 4.32 -8.81
CA ASP A 61 2.87 3.36 -9.69
C ASP A 61 2.55 1.90 -9.32
N ARG A 62 1.31 1.62 -8.90
CA ARG A 62 0.87 0.24 -8.70
C ARG A 62 0.45 -0.38 -10.03
N HIS A 63 1.41 -0.97 -10.73
CA HIS A 63 1.16 -1.87 -11.86
C HIS A 63 1.33 -3.36 -11.46
N GLU A 64 0.91 -4.27 -12.33
CA GLU A 64 0.92 -5.73 -12.07
C GLU A 64 2.33 -6.28 -11.83
N GLY A 65 3.33 -5.76 -12.54
CA GLY A 65 4.74 -6.09 -12.33
C GLY A 65 5.27 -5.78 -10.92
N ASN A 66 4.60 -4.87 -10.19
CA ASN A 66 4.97 -4.54 -8.81
C ASN A 66 4.28 -5.44 -7.77
N VAL A 67 3.62 -6.52 -8.22
CA VAL A 67 2.93 -7.48 -7.35
C VAL A 67 3.45 -8.88 -7.64
N LEU A 68 4.37 -9.35 -6.79
CA LEU A 68 4.93 -10.68 -6.89
C LEU A 68 3.94 -11.73 -6.38
N LEU A 69 3.98 -12.92 -6.97
CA LEU A 69 3.15 -14.04 -6.55
C LEU A 69 3.97 -15.23 -6.07
N ARG A 70 3.53 -15.82 -4.96
CA ARG A 70 4.03 -17.11 -4.48
C ARG A 70 2.88 -18.06 -4.16
N LYS A 71 3.05 -19.35 -4.46
CA LYS A 71 2.15 -20.38 -3.92
C LYS A 71 2.42 -20.51 -2.43
N SER A 72 1.39 -20.37 -1.59
CA SER A 72 1.51 -20.59 -0.16
C SER A 72 1.92 -22.05 0.08
N SER A 73 2.92 -22.23 0.93
CA SER A 73 3.37 -23.56 1.36
C SER A 73 2.65 -24.04 2.61
N ASN A 74 1.60 -23.34 3.06
CA ASN A 74 0.93 -23.63 4.33
C ASN A 74 0.00 -24.85 4.21
N PRO A 75 0.34 -26.00 4.83
CA PRO A 75 -0.43 -27.24 4.71
C PRO A 75 -1.82 -27.17 5.36
N ASN A 76 -2.08 -26.17 6.22
CA ASN A 76 -3.36 -25.99 6.89
C ASN A 76 -4.42 -25.29 6.02
N HIS A 77 -4.04 -24.73 4.86
CA HIS A 77 -5.00 -24.23 3.89
C HIS A 77 -5.30 -25.35 2.87
N ARG A 78 -6.51 -25.92 2.95
CA ARG A 78 -7.00 -26.90 1.95
C ARG A 78 -7.23 -26.18 0.62
N GLY A 79 -6.19 -26.14 -0.22
CA GLY A 79 -6.16 -25.51 -1.53
C GLY A 79 -4.85 -24.75 -1.75
N SER A 80 -4.45 -24.57 -3.01
CA SER A 80 -3.29 -23.74 -3.38
C SER A 80 -3.58 -22.27 -3.09
N SER A 81 -3.54 -21.84 -1.83
CA SER A 81 -3.66 -20.41 -1.51
C SER A 81 -2.45 -19.71 -2.11
N GLN A 82 -2.70 -18.58 -2.78
CA GLN A 82 -1.66 -17.79 -3.39
C GLN A 82 -1.50 -16.51 -2.58
N GLU A 83 -0.24 -16.16 -2.36
CA GLU A 83 0.18 -15.01 -1.58
C GLU A 83 0.71 -13.93 -2.52
N LEU A 84 0.29 -12.70 -2.29
CA LEU A 84 0.77 -11.54 -3.02
C LEU A 84 1.75 -10.73 -2.16
N PHE A 85 2.83 -10.28 -2.79
CA PHE A 85 3.85 -9.45 -2.17
C PHE A 85 3.98 -8.16 -3.00
N PRO A 86 3.44 -7.03 -2.50
CA PRO A 86 3.69 -5.75 -3.16
C PRO A 86 5.15 -5.36 -2.95
N ILE A 87 5.80 -4.97 -4.04
CA ILE A 87 7.14 -4.40 -4.06
C ILE A 87 7.09 -2.99 -4.64
N ASP A 88 8.26 -2.35 -4.73
CA ASP A 88 8.48 -1.06 -5.37
C ASP A 88 7.50 0.05 -4.95
N HIS A 89 7.76 0.60 -3.75
CA HIS A 89 6.97 1.70 -3.19
C HIS A 89 7.71 3.04 -3.32
N GLY A 90 8.61 3.16 -4.30
CA GLY A 90 9.43 4.36 -4.49
C GLY A 90 8.63 5.60 -4.89
N LEU A 91 7.44 5.40 -5.48
CA LEU A 91 6.51 6.45 -5.92
C LEU A 91 5.24 6.51 -5.05
N CYS A 92 5.43 6.42 -3.74
CA CYS A 92 4.38 6.63 -2.73
C CYS A 92 4.51 8.01 -2.07
N LEU A 93 3.45 8.46 -1.42
CA LEU A 93 3.35 9.73 -0.69
C LEU A 93 3.67 10.98 -1.55
N PRO A 94 3.11 11.10 -2.77
CA PRO A 94 3.28 12.29 -3.60
C PRO A 94 2.65 13.52 -2.94
N GLU A 95 2.96 14.73 -3.40
CA GLU A 95 2.24 15.94 -2.98
C GLU A 95 0.87 16.01 -3.69
N ILE A 96 -0.16 15.42 -3.07
CA ILE A 96 -1.53 15.42 -3.61
C ILE A 96 -2.25 16.75 -3.40
N VAL A 97 -1.76 17.57 -2.48
CA VAL A 97 -2.28 18.90 -2.19
C VAL A 97 -1.10 19.80 -1.81
N SER A 98 -0.98 20.91 -2.54
CA SER A 98 0.01 21.94 -2.26
C SER A 98 -0.65 23.13 -1.59
N PRO A 99 -0.01 23.78 -0.60
CA PRO A 99 -0.51 25.04 -0.04
C PRO A 99 -0.65 26.16 -1.08
N MET A 100 0.15 26.11 -2.16
CA MET A 100 0.19 27.17 -3.18
C MET A 100 -0.79 26.92 -4.32
N THR A 101 -0.90 25.66 -4.77
CA THR A 101 -1.67 25.31 -5.98
C THR A 101 -2.96 24.53 -5.68
N GLY A 102 -3.23 24.22 -4.41
CA GLY A 102 -4.38 23.40 -4.02
C GLY A 102 -4.21 21.93 -4.39
N PRO A 103 -5.32 21.18 -4.59
CA PRO A 103 -5.28 19.78 -4.98
C PRO A 103 -4.60 19.56 -6.32
N ASN A 104 -3.73 18.55 -6.40
CA ASN A 104 -3.09 18.13 -7.65
C ASN A 104 -4.06 17.26 -8.46
N LEU A 105 -5.00 17.90 -9.16
CA LEU A 105 -6.05 17.21 -9.89
C LEU A 105 -5.52 16.35 -11.04
N GLU A 106 -4.45 16.78 -11.70
CA GLU A 106 -3.82 16.00 -12.77
C GLU A 106 -3.26 14.67 -12.23
N LEU A 107 -2.56 14.71 -11.09
CA LEU A 107 -2.08 13.51 -10.44
C LEU A 107 -3.24 12.59 -10.04
N LEU A 108 -4.25 13.13 -9.35
CA LEU A 108 -5.38 12.36 -8.85
C LEU A 108 -6.18 11.70 -9.98
N GLN A 109 -6.45 12.43 -11.08
CA GLN A 109 -7.21 11.91 -12.22
C GLN A 109 -6.47 10.81 -13.00
N ASN A 110 -5.13 10.84 -12.98
CA ASN A 110 -4.31 9.87 -13.69
C ASN A 110 -3.83 8.72 -12.78
N MET A 111 -4.19 8.73 -11.50
CA MET A 111 -3.88 7.61 -10.61
C MET A 111 -4.61 6.35 -11.06
N TYR A 112 -3.85 5.26 -11.15
CA TYR A 112 -4.35 3.96 -11.53
C TYR A 112 -3.76 2.89 -10.62
N PHE A 113 -4.61 1.98 -10.18
CA PHE A 113 -4.16 0.78 -9.48
C PHE A 113 -4.44 -0.45 -10.34
N ALA A 114 -3.43 -1.29 -10.55
CA ALA A 114 -3.59 -2.57 -11.28
C ALA A 114 -4.77 -3.40 -10.78
N TRP A 115 -5.01 -3.41 -9.47
CA TRP A 115 -6.09 -4.18 -8.87
C TRP A 115 -7.49 -3.56 -9.01
N GLN A 116 -7.60 -2.30 -9.47
CA GLN A 116 -8.84 -1.52 -9.44
C GLN A 116 -9.98 -2.28 -10.12
N THR A 117 -9.74 -2.83 -11.31
CA THR A 117 -10.78 -3.51 -12.09
C THR A 117 -10.98 -4.99 -11.74
N TRP A 118 -10.14 -5.55 -10.87
CA TRP A 118 -10.18 -6.97 -10.54
C TRP A 118 -11.48 -7.34 -9.81
N PRO A 119 -12.08 -8.52 -10.07
CA PRO A 119 -13.31 -8.95 -9.40
C PRO A 119 -13.24 -8.94 -7.86
N GLN A 120 -12.05 -9.15 -7.32
CA GLN A 120 -11.74 -9.13 -5.89
C GLN A 120 -11.89 -7.74 -5.27
N ALA A 121 -11.55 -6.67 -5.98
CA ALA A 121 -11.66 -5.31 -5.49
C ALA A 121 -13.13 -4.88 -5.28
N LYS A 122 -14.05 -5.49 -6.03
CA LYS A 122 -15.50 -5.30 -5.92
C LYS A 122 -16.13 -6.11 -4.78
N LYS A 123 -15.36 -6.90 -4.04
CA LYS A 123 -15.86 -7.65 -2.88
C LYS A 123 -15.80 -6.78 -1.62
N PRO A 124 -16.80 -6.89 -0.71
CA PRO A 124 -16.78 -6.15 0.55
C PRO A 124 -15.58 -6.58 1.40
N PHE A 125 -15.02 -5.64 2.16
CA PHE A 125 -13.95 -5.95 3.11
C PHE A 125 -14.40 -6.97 4.17
N LEU A 126 -13.51 -7.89 4.52
CA LEU A 126 -13.72 -8.81 5.64
C LEU A 126 -13.88 -8.04 6.95
N LYS A 127 -14.72 -8.53 7.86
CA LYS A 127 -14.97 -7.91 9.17
C LYS A 127 -13.68 -7.67 9.97
N CYS A 128 -12.75 -8.62 9.92
CA CYS A 128 -11.45 -8.49 10.59
C CYS A 128 -10.59 -7.35 10.02
N VAL A 129 -10.62 -7.15 8.70
CA VAL A 129 -9.90 -6.08 8.02
C VAL A 129 -10.50 -4.72 8.37
N LYS A 130 -11.84 -4.60 8.35
CA LYS A 130 -12.53 -3.38 8.79
C LYS A 130 -12.14 -3.00 10.23
N LYS A 131 -12.23 -3.96 11.16
CA LYS A 131 -11.85 -3.74 12.57
C LYS A 131 -10.38 -3.35 12.74
N MET A 132 -9.48 -3.92 11.93
CA MET A 132 -8.07 -3.55 11.94
C MET A 132 -7.88 -2.10 11.48
N LEU A 133 -8.50 -1.70 10.36
CA LEU A 133 -8.43 -0.34 9.84
C LEU A 133 -9.04 0.68 10.81
N GLU A 134 -10.22 0.38 11.36
CA GLU A 134 -10.87 1.23 12.37
C GLU A 134 -9.97 1.49 13.57
N LYS A 135 -9.25 0.46 14.06
CA LYS A 135 -8.31 0.59 15.17
C LYS A 135 -7.06 1.38 14.78
N GLN A 136 -6.43 1.04 13.65
CA GLN A 136 -5.14 1.62 13.25
C GLN A 136 -5.26 3.07 12.77
N LEU A 137 -6.39 3.41 12.15
CA LEU A 137 -6.67 4.75 11.59
C LEU A 137 -7.53 5.61 12.53
N SER A 138 -7.72 5.17 13.78
CA SER A 138 -8.49 5.90 14.78
C SER A 138 -7.83 7.24 15.11
N LYS A 139 -8.62 8.20 15.59
CA LYS A 139 -8.10 9.54 15.95
C LYS A 139 -7.13 9.48 17.13
N GLU A 140 -7.16 8.41 17.90
CA GLU A 140 -6.32 8.17 19.06
C GLU A 140 -5.01 7.47 18.67
N VAL A 141 -5.06 6.47 17.78
CA VAL A 141 -3.89 5.63 17.45
C VAL A 141 -3.06 6.21 16.30
N PHE A 142 -3.72 6.73 15.26
CA PHE A 142 -3.03 7.12 14.03
C PHE A 142 -2.04 8.29 14.23
N PRO A 143 -2.36 9.35 15.01
CA PRO A 143 -1.40 10.44 15.23
C PRO A 143 -0.12 9.99 15.93
N ASP A 144 -0.22 9.03 16.85
CA ASP A 144 0.93 8.46 17.55
C ASP A 144 1.81 7.63 16.61
N LEU A 145 1.19 6.86 15.70
CA LEU A 145 1.90 6.13 14.65
C LEU A 145 2.66 7.08 13.71
N VAL A 146 2.03 8.18 13.31
CA VAL A 146 2.68 9.20 12.46
C VAL A 146 3.85 9.84 13.21
N ARG A 147 3.69 10.16 14.50
CA ARG A 147 4.79 10.73 15.32
C ARG A 147 5.97 9.76 15.45
N GLY A 148 5.71 8.48 15.72
CA GLY A 148 6.76 7.47 15.77
C GLY A 148 7.51 7.33 14.44
N LEU A 149 6.79 7.40 13.30
CA LEU A 149 7.41 7.39 11.98
C LEU A 149 8.29 8.63 11.73
N MET A 150 7.85 9.80 12.18
CA MET A 150 8.64 11.04 12.10
C MET A 150 9.95 10.94 12.89
N GLU A 151 9.90 10.34 14.08
CA GLU A 151 11.06 10.12 14.94
C GLU A 151 12.03 9.11 14.33
N GLU A 152 11.54 8.01 13.76
CA GLU A 152 12.37 6.96 13.16
C GLU A 152 13.07 7.42 11.87
N LEU A 153 12.34 8.13 11.00
CA LEU A 153 12.90 8.59 9.71
C LEU A 153 13.78 9.84 9.85
N GLY A 154 13.66 10.57 10.95
CA GLY A 154 14.21 11.91 11.11
C GLY A 154 13.29 12.95 10.50
N SER A 155 12.76 13.84 11.34
CA SER A 155 11.78 14.86 10.97
C SER A 155 12.22 15.78 9.82
N GLU A 156 13.53 15.93 9.63
CA GLU A 156 14.17 16.73 8.58
C GLU A 156 14.20 16.04 7.21
N LYS A 157 13.98 14.72 7.13
CA LYS A 157 14.12 13.95 5.89
C LYS A 157 12.82 13.77 5.12
N MET A 158 11.68 13.86 5.79
CA MET A 158 10.37 13.66 5.16
C MET A 158 9.66 15.00 4.99
N LYS A 159 9.24 15.29 3.75
CA LYS A 159 8.54 16.53 3.41
C LYS A 159 7.18 16.60 4.12
N ILE A 160 6.77 17.79 4.54
CA ILE A 160 5.44 18.04 5.12
C ILE A 160 4.33 17.52 4.20
N SER A 161 4.48 17.67 2.88
CA SER A 161 3.51 17.15 1.90
C SER A 161 3.33 15.64 1.96
N ALA A 162 4.39 14.85 2.21
CA ALA A 162 4.27 13.41 2.38
C ALA A 162 3.42 13.03 3.60
N PHE A 163 3.57 13.74 4.72
CA PHE A 163 2.72 13.55 5.90
C PHE A 163 1.28 13.99 5.66
N THR A 164 1.08 15.08 4.91
CA THR A 164 -0.26 15.50 4.49
C THR A 164 -0.94 14.41 3.67
N THR A 165 -0.24 13.84 2.68
CA THR A 165 -0.75 12.73 1.87
C THR A 165 -1.09 11.50 2.70
N LEU A 166 -0.20 11.11 3.63
CA LEU A 166 -0.46 9.99 4.54
C LEU A 166 -1.72 10.22 5.41
N ARG A 167 -1.92 11.46 5.91
CA ARG A 167 -3.10 11.82 6.70
C ARG A 167 -4.37 11.82 5.86
N VAL A 168 -4.32 12.32 4.63
CA VAL A 168 -5.46 12.28 3.71
C VAL A 168 -5.78 10.83 3.34
N GLY A 169 -4.78 9.99 3.05
CA GLY A 169 -4.99 8.57 2.74
C GLY A 169 -5.66 7.82 3.88
N ALA A 170 -5.24 8.09 5.12
CA ALA A 170 -5.89 7.54 6.31
C ALA A 170 -7.32 8.03 6.48
N LEU A 171 -7.59 9.31 6.21
CA LEU A 171 -8.93 9.88 6.26
C LEU A 171 -9.84 9.22 5.20
N VAL A 172 -9.39 9.18 3.94
CA VAL A 172 -10.11 8.53 2.84
C VAL A 172 -10.44 7.09 3.21
N LEU A 173 -9.44 6.30 3.61
CA LEU A 173 -9.64 4.89 3.91
C LEU A 173 -10.59 4.68 5.10
N ARG A 174 -10.49 5.51 6.15
CA ARG A 174 -11.38 5.43 7.31
C ARG A 174 -12.83 5.77 6.94
N GLU A 175 -13.06 6.91 6.31
CA GLU A 175 -14.43 7.38 6.04
C GLU A 175 -15.13 6.50 4.99
N THR A 176 -14.42 6.07 3.96
CA THR A 176 -14.98 5.21 2.91
C THR A 176 -15.30 3.79 3.39
N VAL A 177 -14.42 3.18 4.22
CA VAL A 177 -14.69 1.87 4.82
C VAL A 177 -15.88 1.93 5.77
N LYS A 178 -16.01 3.02 6.54
CA LYS A 178 -17.17 3.29 7.40
C LYS A 178 -18.46 3.47 6.59
N ALA A 179 -18.37 4.10 5.42
CA ALA A 179 -19.46 4.21 4.46
C ALA A 179 -19.81 2.88 3.77
N GLY A 180 -19.04 1.82 4.01
CA GLY A 180 -19.30 0.49 3.47
C GLY A 180 -18.73 0.24 2.07
N MET A 181 -17.91 1.17 1.55
CA MET A 181 -17.33 1.08 0.22
C MET A 181 -16.34 -0.10 0.11
N ASN A 182 -16.27 -0.70 -1.07
CA ASN A 182 -15.23 -1.67 -1.44
C ASN A 182 -14.03 -0.99 -2.12
N LEU A 183 -12.95 -1.73 -2.38
CA LEU A 183 -11.73 -1.16 -2.99
C LEU A 183 -11.98 -0.51 -4.36
N TYR A 184 -12.81 -1.13 -5.20
CA TYR A 184 -13.14 -0.57 -6.52
C TYR A 184 -13.86 0.78 -6.39
N GLU A 185 -14.83 0.88 -5.48
CA GLU A 185 -15.54 2.13 -5.23
C GLU A 185 -14.62 3.21 -4.67
N ILE A 186 -13.69 2.86 -3.78
CA ILE A 186 -12.72 3.82 -3.23
C ILE A 186 -11.77 4.31 -4.34
N ALA A 187 -11.25 3.39 -5.16
CA ALA A 187 -10.31 3.74 -6.23
C ALA A 187 -10.94 4.63 -7.33
N ASN A 188 -12.26 4.58 -7.53
CA ASN A 188 -12.94 5.50 -8.45
C ASN A 188 -13.45 6.79 -7.78
N PHE A 189 -13.34 6.87 -6.45
CA PHE A 189 -13.70 8.06 -5.67
C PHE A 189 -12.49 9.00 -5.48
N VAL A 190 -11.31 8.41 -5.25
CA VAL A 190 -10.02 9.10 -5.12
C VAL A 190 -9.56 9.63 -6.47
#